data_AF-A0A957L162-F1
#
_entry.id   AF-A0A957L162-F1
#
_cell.length_a   1.000
_cell.length_b   1.000
_cell.length_c   1.000
_cell.angle_alpha   90.00
_cell.angle_beta   90.00
_cell.angle_gamma   90.00
#
_symmetry.space_group_name_H-M   'P 1'
#
loop_
_entity.id
_entity.type
_entity.pdbx_description
1 polymer ?
#
loop_
_entity_poly.entity_id
_entity_poly.type
_entity_poly.pdbx_seq_one_letter_code
_entity_poly.pdbx_strand_id
1 'polypeptide(L)'
;MSTKKTVLVMVGTRKGAFIYRSDEARTEWAVSGPHFPGWSAHHLQYDGRNGRLFAVLDHMVYGANLHYSDDMGESWQISEGLQLPDGKAVPRLWHVLPGHPDRPDTVWLGGDPGILFRSADKGASWQIVDGIFEHPTRENWMAGAGGMMVHTIVQDPTEA
;
A
#
# COMPACT_ATOMS: atom_id res chain seq x y z
N MET A 1 -28.82 10.70 -15.07
CA MET A 1 -28.08 9.64 -15.78
C MET A 1 -27.44 8.75 -14.73
N SER A 2 -27.75 7.45 -14.71
CA SER A 2 -27.04 6.51 -13.82
C SER A 2 -25.60 6.42 -14.30
N THR A 3 -24.64 6.88 -13.50
CA THR A 3 -23.22 6.64 -13.80
C THR A 3 -23.01 5.13 -13.77
N LYS A 4 -22.77 4.57 -14.95
CA LYS A 4 -22.39 3.18 -15.16
C LYS A 4 -21.10 2.90 -14.38
N LYS A 5 -21.19 2.12 -13.30
CA LYS A 5 -20.05 1.82 -12.42
C LYS A 5 -19.51 0.42 -12.72
N THR A 6 -18.23 0.35 -13.08
CA THR A 6 -17.48 -0.91 -13.18
C THR A 6 -16.86 -1.25 -11.82
N VAL A 7 -16.52 -2.52 -11.59
CA VAL A 7 -15.82 -2.98 -10.38
C VAL A 7 -14.36 -3.26 -10.70
N LEU A 8 -13.47 -2.89 -9.77
CA LEU A 8 -12.06 -3.26 -9.78
C LEU A 8 -11.81 -4.28 -8.67
N VAL A 9 -11.19 -5.41 -8.99
CA VAL A 9 -10.70 -6.38 -8.01
C VAL A 9 -9.21 -6.53 -8.21
N MET A 10 -8.43 -6.23 -7.18
CA MET A 10 -6.97 -6.37 -7.20
C MET A 10 -6.58 -7.55 -6.33
N VAL A 11 -5.76 -8.44 -6.89
CA VAL A 11 -5.38 -9.70 -6.25
C VAL A 11 -3.86 -9.72 -6.08
N GLY A 12 -3.41 -9.73 -4.83
CA GLY A 12 -2.02 -9.95 -4.47
C GLY A 12 -1.75 -11.43 -4.20
N THR A 13 -0.64 -11.95 -4.70
CA THR A 13 -0.21 -13.34 -4.49
C THR A 13 1.26 -13.40 -4.09
N ARG A 14 1.75 -14.58 -3.71
CA ARG A 14 3.20 -14.81 -3.48
C ARG A 14 4.05 -14.78 -4.77
N LYS A 15 3.45 -14.63 -5.95
CA LYS A 15 4.10 -14.76 -7.26
C LYS A 15 3.80 -13.60 -8.21
N GLY A 16 3.12 -12.57 -7.74
CA GLY A 16 2.78 -11.37 -8.48
C GLY A 16 1.40 -10.86 -8.12
N ALA A 17 0.90 -9.91 -8.90
CA ALA A 17 -0.42 -9.31 -8.74
C ALA A 17 -1.23 -9.35 -10.04
N PHE A 18 -2.56 -9.32 -9.90
CA PHE A 18 -3.51 -9.26 -11.01
C PHE A 18 -4.57 -8.20 -10.73
N ILE A 19 -5.04 -7.54 -11.78
CA ILE A 19 -6.10 -6.54 -11.71
C ILE A 19 -7.24 -7.00 -12.62
N TYR A 20 -8.42 -7.17 -12.05
CA TYR A 20 -9.63 -7.54 -12.76
C TYR A 20 -10.58 -6.35 -12.83
N ARG A 21 -11.06 -6.03 -14.03
CA ARG A 21 -12.03 -4.97 -14.25
C ARG A 21 -13.30 -5.55 -14.86
N SER A 22 -14.42 -5.32 -14.21
CA SER A 22 -15.71 -5.80 -14.71
C SER A 22 -16.27 -4.91 -15.81
N ASP A 23 -17.16 -5.46 -16.62
CA ASP A 23 -18.19 -4.69 -17.29
C ASP A 23 -19.24 -4.18 -16.27
N GLU A 24 -20.24 -3.42 -16.71
CA GLU A 24 -21.26 -2.86 -15.81
C GLU A 24 -22.19 -3.90 -15.21
N ALA A 25 -22.46 -4.99 -15.95
CA ALA A 25 -23.30 -6.09 -15.47
C ALA A 25 -22.53 -6.99 -14.47
N ARG A 26 -21.20 -6.85 -14.40
CA ARG A 26 -20.27 -7.67 -13.61
C ARG A 26 -20.25 -9.13 -14.03
N THR A 27 -20.52 -9.38 -15.31
CA THR A 27 -20.57 -10.70 -15.93
C THR A 27 -19.32 -11.00 -16.75
N GLU A 28 -18.69 -9.97 -17.31
CA GLU A 28 -17.44 -10.08 -18.06
C GLU A 28 -16.34 -9.34 -17.33
N TRP A 29 -15.12 -9.90 -17.35
CA TRP A 29 -13.99 -9.36 -16.63
C TRP A 29 -12.75 -9.32 -17.52
N ALA A 30 -12.22 -8.10 -17.74
CA ALA A 30 -10.91 -7.91 -18.32
C ALA A 30 -9.85 -8.13 -17.23
N VAL A 31 -8.75 -8.81 -17.59
CA VAL A 31 -7.67 -9.15 -16.66
C VAL A 31 -6.37 -8.48 -17.12
N SER A 32 -5.68 -7.83 -16.19
CA SER A 32 -4.33 -7.30 -16.37
C SER A 32 -3.37 -8.01 -15.44
N GLY A 33 -2.20 -8.40 -15.96
CA GLY A 33 -1.15 -9.11 -15.24
C GLY A 33 -0.62 -10.36 -15.98
N PRO A 34 0.30 -11.13 -15.34
CA PRO A 34 0.83 -10.90 -14.00
C PRO A 34 1.69 -9.64 -13.93
N HIS A 35 1.36 -8.75 -12.99
CA HIS A 35 2.26 -7.68 -12.58
C HIS A 35 3.26 -8.24 -11.57
N PHE A 36 4.49 -7.70 -11.57
CA PHE A 36 5.56 -8.09 -10.64
C PHE A 36 5.81 -9.60 -10.56
N PRO A 37 6.04 -10.29 -11.70
CA PRO A 37 6.23 -11.74 -11.70
C PRO A 37 7.36 -12.16 -10.77
N GLY A 38 7.07 -13.08 -9.84
CA GLY A 38 8.02 -13.57 -8.84
C GLY A 38 8.13 -12.75 -7.56
N TRP A 39 7.51 -11.57 -7.49
CA TRP A 39 7.40 -10.78 -6.26
C TRP A 39 6.18 -11.23 -5.45
N SER A 40 6.25 -11.12 -4.12
CA SER A 40 5.07 -11.26 -3.27
C SER A 40 4.35 -9.92 -3.17
N ALA A 41 3.06 -9.89 -3.51
CA ALA A 41 2.22 -8.71 -3.34
C ALA A 41 1.35 -8.88 -2.08
N HIS A 42 1.65 -8.10 -1.04
CA HIS A 42 0.97 -8.15 0.25
C HIS A 42 -0.34 -7.37 0.26
N HIS A 43 -0.39 -6.21 -0.41
CA HIS A 43 -1.59 -5.40 -0.53
C HIS A 43 -1.59 -4.62 -1.84
N LEU A 44 -2.77 -4.52 -2.48
CA LEU A 44 -3.00 -3.59 -3.58
C LEU A 44 -4.16 -2.68 -3.23
N GLN A 45 -4.04 -1.41 -3.56
CA GLN A 45 -5.02 -0.40 -3.17
C GLN A 45 -5.21 0.64 -4.27
N TYR A 46 -6.47 0.98 -4.54
CA TYR A 46 -6.86 2.05 -5.43
C TYR A 46 -7.25 3.27 -4.60
N ASP A 47 -6.69 4.42 -4.93
CA ASP A 47 -7.06 5.69 -4.35
C ASP A 47 -8.11 6.38 -5.23
N GLY A 48 -9.38 6.25 -4.83
CA GLY A 48 -10.50 6.86 -5.55
C GLY A 48 -10.50 8.40 -5.55
N ARG A 49 -9.60 9.04 -4.78
CA ARG A 49 -9.49 10.51 -4.71
C ARG A 49 -8.68 11.07 -5.87
N ASN A 50 -7.71 10.32 -6.37
CA ASN A 50 -6.76 10.80 -7.40
C ASN A 50 -6.50 9.78 -8.53
N GLY A 51 -7.04 8.56 -8.44
CA GLY A 51 -6.92 7.52 -9.47
C GLY A 51 -5.67 6.64 -9.35
N ARG A 52 -4.82 6.84 -8.35
CA ARG A 52 -3.56 6.11 -8.20
C ARG A 52 -3.79 4.67 -7.70
N LEU A 53 -2.99 3.75 -8.22
CA LEU A 53 -2.86 2.40 -7.67
C LEU A 53 -1.58 2.28 -6.86
N PHE A 54 -1.64 1.46 -5.82
CA PHE A 54 -0.50 1.09 -4.99
C PHE A 54 -0.35 -0.43 -4.94
N ALA A 55 0.90 -0.90 -4.90
CA ALA A 55 1.26 -2.29 -4.68
C ALA A 55 2.35 -2.35 -3.59
N VAL A 56 2.01 -2.98 -2.47
CA VAL A 56 2.96 -3.28 -1.39
C VAL A 56 3.59 -4.64 -1.69
N LEU A 57 4.90 -4.64 -1.92
CA LEU A 57 5.62 -5.78 -2.48
C LEU A 57 6.78 -6.22 -1.58
N ASP A 58 7.16 -7.49 -1.71
CA ASP A 58 8.36 -8.07 -1.13
C ASP A 58 9.07 -8.98 -2.14
N HIS A 59 10.40 -8.94 -2.14
CA HIS A 59 11.24 -9.75 -3.02
C HIS A 59 12.54 -10.17 -2.33
N MET A 60 12.96 -11.42 -2.55
CA MET A 60 14.10 -12.02 -1.85
C MET A 60 15.44 -11.27 -2.06
N VAL A 61 15.58 -10.53 -3.17
CA VAL A 61 16.80 -9.75 -3.49
C VAL A 61 16.64 -8.26 -3.20
N TYR A 62 15.45 -7.70 -3.40
CA TYR A 62 15.23 -6.24 -3.36
C TYR A 62 14.54 -5.77 -2.08
N GLY A 63 14.09 -6.71 -1.25
CA GLY A 63 13.38 -6.44 -0.01
C GLY A 63 11.99 -5.87 -0.22
N ALA A 64 11.44 -5.35 0.89
CA ALA A 64 10.13 -4.74 0.92
C ALA A 64 10.13 -3.37 0.22
N ASN A 65 9.19 -3.16 -0.68
CA ASN A 65 9.03 -1.91 -1.42
C ASN A 65 7.55 -1.57 -1.62
N LEU A 66 7.29 -0.33 -2.00
CA LEU A 66 5.98 0.09 -2.50
C LEU A 66 6.16 0.62 -3.91
N HIS A 67 5.29 0.15 -4.80
CA HIS A 67 5.19 0.67 -6.16
C HIS A 67 3.85 1.35 -6.33
N TYR A 68 3.79 2.39 -7.15
CA TYR A 68 2.55 3.06 -7.51
C TYR A 68 2.39 3.16 -9.03
N SER A 69 1.17 3.38 -9.49
CA SER A 69 0.83 3.54 -10.90
C SER A 69 -0.26 4.60 -11.07
N ASP A 70 -0.10 5.43 -12.10
CA ASP A 70 -1.07 6.47 -12.47
C ASP A 70 -1.86 6.13 -13.75
N ASP A 71 -1.65 4.94 -14.31
CA ASP A 71 -2.18 4.48 -15.59
C ASP A 71 -2.85 3.10 -15.47
N MET A 72 -3.51 2.86 -14.34
CA MET A 72 -4.25 1.62 -14.06
C MET A 72 -3.41 0.33 -14.17
N GLY A 73 -2.10 0.45 -13.90
CA GLY A 73 -1.16 -0.66 -13.83
C GLY A 73 -0.44 -0.97 -15.13
N GLU A 74 -0.57 -0.12 -16.16
CA GLU A 74 0.21 -0.23 -17.40
C GLU A 74 1.71 -0.01 -17.14
N SER A 75 2.05 0.95 -16.28
CA SER A 75 3.40 1.20 -15.79
C SER A 75 3.42 1.43 -14.28
N TRP A 76 4.58 1.18 -13.66
CA TRP A 76 4.75 1.28 -12.21
C TRP A 76 6.05 1.99 -11.84
N GLN A 77 5.97 2.91 -10.89
CA GLN A 77 7.10 3.62 -10.29
C GLN A 77 7.39 3.08 -8.89
N ILE A 78 8.65 3.13 -8.48
CA ILE A 78 9.10 2.72 -7.13
C ILE A 78 9.04 3.94 -6.21
N SER A 79 8.53 3.76 -5.00
CA SER A 79 8.56 4.80 -3.96
C SER A 79 9.91 4.90 -3.26
N GLU A 80 10.21 6.09 -2.74
CA GLU A 80 11.46 6.40 -2.04
C GLU A 80 11.25 6.58 -0.52
N GLY A 81 12.34 6.57 0.26
CA GLY A 81 12.29 6.88 1.70
C GLY A 81 11.81 5.74 2.62
N LEU A 82 11.68 4.52 2.10
CA LEU A 82 11.24 3.34 2.87
C LEU A 82 12.43 2.64 3.56
N GLN A 83 13.03 3.32 4.53
CA GLN A 83 14.17 2.84 5.30
C GLN A 83 13.95 3.10 6.80
N LEU A 84 14.61 2.30 7.64
CA LEU A 84 14.72 2.56 9.07
C LEU A 84 15.66 3.75 9.33
N PRO A 85 15.61 4.40 10.51
CA PRO A 85 16.45 5.56 10.80
C PRO A 85 17.96 5.30 10.72
N ASP A 86 18.38 4.05 10.92
CA ASP A 86 19.77 3.62 10.77
C ASP A 86 20.18 3.32 9.31
N GLY A 87 19.31 3.66 8.35
CA GLY A 87 19.51 3.48 6.92
C GLY A 87 19.27 2.05 6.43
N LYS A 88 18.90 1.12 7.30
CA LYS A 88 18.60 -0.26 6.89
C LYS A 88 17.27 -0.35 6.17
N ALA A 89 17.15 -1.35 5.30
CA ALA A 89 15.89 -1.69 4.65
C ALA A 89 14.85 -2.11 5.71
N VAL A 90 13.59 -1.73 5.46
CA VAL A 90 12.46 -2.20 6.25
C VAL A 90 12.27 -3.72 6.01
N PRO A 91 12.18 -4.56 7.06
CA PRO A 91 12.04 -6.01 6.89
C PRO A 91 10.82 -6.43 6.08
N ARG A 92 9.66 -5.77 6.29
CA ARG A 92 8.44 -6.04 5.54
C ARG A 92 7.48 -4.86 5.60
N LEU A 93 6.76 -4.63 4.51
CA LEU A 93 5.64 -3.71 4.40
C LEU A 93 4.35 -4.51 4.22
N TRP A 94 3.24 -4.01 4.75
CA TRP A 94 2.01 -4.81 4.85
C TRP A 94 0.77 -4.11 4.29
N HIS A 95 0.47 -2.89 4.75
CA HIS A 95 -0.83 -2.26 4.49
C HIS A 95 -0.69 -0.79 4.12
N VAL A 96 -0.96 -0.46 2.86
CA VAL A 96 -1.13 0.92 2.38
C VAL A 96 -2.59 1.39 2.51
N LEU A 97 -2.79 2.64 2.93
CA LEU A 97 -4.09 3.29 3.07
C LEU A 97 -4.04 4.74 2.52
N PRO A 98 -4.81 5.06 1.47
CA PRO A 98 -5.11 6.44 1.07
C PRO A 98 -5.66 7.25 2.24
N GLY A 99 -5.15 8.48 2.43
CA GLY A 99 -5.55 9.38 3.50
C GLY A 99 -7.02 9.85 3.48
N HIS A 100 -7.31 10.82 4.34
CA HIS A 100 -8.63 11.46 4.41
C HIS A 100 -8.96 12.17 3.07
N PRO A 101 -10.24 12.25 2.64
CA PRO A 101 -10.64 12.99 1.44
C PRO A 101 -10.11 14.43 1.38
N ASP A 102 -10.05 15.12 2.52
CA ASP A 102 -9.53 16.49 2.63
C ASP A 102 -7.99 16.60 2.52
N ARG A 103 -7.29 15.45 2.52
CA ARG A 103 -5.83 15.36 2.39
C ARG A 103 -5.49 14.35 1.28
N PRO A 104 -5.83 14.65 0.01
CA PRO A 104 -5.71 13.71 -1.11
C PRO A 104 -4.27 13.26 -1.39
N ASP A 105 -3.28 14.04 -0.96
CA ASP A 105 -1.86 13.72 -1.13
C ASP A 105 -1.29 12.89 0.02
N THR A 106 -2.02 12.78 1.14
CA THR A 106 -1.60 11.94 2.27
C THR A 106 -1.92 10.48 1.99
N VAL A 107 -0.95 9.61 2.29
CA VAL A 107 -1.07 8.15 2.26
C VAL A 107 -0.34 7.58 3.48
N TRP A 108 -0.86 6.50 4.05
CA TRP A 108 -0.24 5.78 5.17
C TRP A 108 0.24 4.41 4.74
N LEU A 109 1.32 3.94 5.34
CA LEU A 109 1.87 2.61 5.06
C LEU A 109 2.39 1.97 6.34
N GLY A 110 1.80 0.83 6.69
CA GLY A 110 2.22 0.03 7.84
C GLY A 110 3.22 -1.06 7.45
N GLY A 111 4.18 -1.32 8.34
CA GLY A 111 5.19 -2.36 8.18
C GLY A 111 5.70 -2.93 9.51
N ASP A 112 6.71 -3.78 9.41
CA ASP A 112 7.45 -4.37 10.53
C ASP A 112 8.81 -3.68 10.70
N PRO A 113 9.31 -3.49 11.93
CA PRO A 113 8.75 -3.93 13.21
C PRO A 113 7.88 -2.84 13.86
N GLY A 114 6.58 -2.88 13.68
CA GLY A 114 5.63 -1.93 14.31
C GLY A 114 5.79 -0.51 13.79
N ILE A 115 6.14 -0.34 12.51
CA ILE A 115 6.48 0.95 11.92
C ILE A 115 5.31 1.49 11.08
N LEU A 116 5.04 2.78 11.22
CA LEU A 116 4.07 3.51 10.40
C LEU A 116 4.81 4.57 9.60
N PHE A 117 4.59 4.60 8.30
CA PHE A 117 5.04 5.64 7.40
C PHE A 117 3.87 6.51 6.95
N ARG A 118 4.19 7.77 6.66
CA ARG A 118 3.31 8.72 6.00
C ARG A 118 3.99 9.26 4.75
N SER A 119 3.23 9.33 3.66
CA SER A 119 3.57 10.13 2.50
C SER A 119 2.70 11.38 2.47
N ALA A 120 3.26 12.49 1.96
CA ALA A 120 2.54 13.74 1.70
C ALA A 120 2.55 14.10 0.19
N ASP A 121 2.96 13.17 -0.66
CA ASP A 121 3.15 13.34 -2.10
C ASP A 121 2.54 12.16 -2.89
N LYS A 122 1.38 11.69 -2.45
CA LYS A 122 0.61 10.60 -3.06
C LYS A 122 1.37 9.26 -3.12
N GLY A 123 2.23 9.01 -2.14
CA GLY A 123 3.01 7.77 -2.02
C GLY A 123 4.29 7.74 -2.84
N ALA A 124 4.77 8.87 -3.38
CA ALA A 124 6.05 8.91 -4.09
C ALA A 124 7.23 8.81 -3.12
N SER A 125 7.19 9.50 -1.98
CA SER A 125 8.16 9.41 -0.91
C SER A 125 7.51 9.22 0.46
N TRP A 126 8.26 8.61 1.39
CA TRP A 126 7.76 8.20 2.69
C TRP A 126 8.64 8.73 3.83
N GLN A 127 7.98 9.09 4.93
CA GLN A 127 8.62 9.48 6.19
C GLN A 127 8.05 8.63 7.32
N ILE A 128 8.90 8.32 8.31
CA ILE A 128 8.47 7.61 9.52
C ILE A 128 7.55 8.52 10.35
N VAL A 129 6.53 7.94 10.95
CA VAL A 129 5.68 8.62 11.92
C VAL A 129 6.30 8.46 13.30
N ASP A 130 7.08 9.46 13.71
CA ASP A 130 7.84 9.44 14.97
C ASP A 130 6.97 9.14 16.19
N GLY A 131 5.73 9.60 16.24
CA GLY A 131 4.81 9.33 17.36
C GLY A 131 4.53 7.83 17.60
N ILE A 132 4.66 6.99 16.57
CA ILE A 132 4.57 5.53 16.68
C ILE A 132 5.95 4.91 16.85
N PHE A 133 6.94 5.41 16.12
CA PHE A 133 8.29 4.84 16.11
C PHE A 133 9.08 5.14 17.40
N GLU A 134 8.85 6.28 18.03
CA GLU A 134 9.47 6.72 19.28
C GLU A 134 8.50 6.59 20.47
N HIS A 135 7.40 5.84 20.31
CA HIS A 135 6.42 5.70 21.37
C HIS A 135 7.07 5.10 22.65
N PRO A 136 6.89 5.69 23.85
CA PRO A 136 7.62 5.27 25.06
C PRO A 136 7.44 3.80 25.46
N THR A 137 6.33 3.19 25.04
CA THR A 137 6.02 1.78 25.34
C THR A 137 6.39 0.82 24.21
N ARG A 138 7.00 1.29 23.13
CA ARG A 138 7.28 0.51 21.92
C ARG A 138 8.07 -0.76 22.20
N GLU A 139 9.03 -0.69 23.14
CA GLU A 139 9.84 -1.84 23.57
C GLU A 139 8.99 -2.97 24.19
N ASN A 140 7.79 -2.67 24.67
CA ASN A 140 6.87 -3.64 25.27
C ASN A 140 5.84 -4.18 24.26
N TRP A 141 5.86 -3.72 23.01
CA TRP A 141 4.96 -4.23 21.99
C TRP A 141 5.42 -5.59 21.51
N MET A 142 4.46 -6.49 21.31
CA MET A 142 4.73 -7.88 20.98
C MET A 142 4.29 -8.19 19.56
N ALA A 143 5.14 -8.89 18.82
CA ALA A 143 4.80 -9.43 17.52
C ALA A 143 3.75 -10.54 17.63
N GLY A 144 2.89 -10.66 16.61
CA GLY A 144 2.08 -11.85 16.38
C GLY A 144 2.83 -12.87 15.52
N ALA A 145 2.13 -13.95 15.14
CA ALA A 145 2.70 -14.99 14.26
C ALA A 145 3.15 -14.47 12.87
N GLY A 146 2.67 -13.29 12.46
CA GLY A 146 3.04 -12.62 11.21
C GLY A 146 4.18 -11.59 11.34
N GLY A 147 4.76 -11.41 12.53
CA GLY A 147 5.64 -10.27 12.86
C GLY A 147 4.86 -9.13 13.54
N MET A 148 5.54 -8.01 13.82
CA MET A 148 4.91 -6.82 14.39
C MET A 148 4.40 -5.91 13.27
N MET A 149 3.66 -6.48 12.32
CA MET A 149 3.19 -5.71 11.16
C MET A 149 2.16 -4.68 11.60
N VAL A 150 2.37 -3.40 11.29
CA VAL A 150 1.28 -2.42 11.37
C VAL A 150 0.29 -2.73 10.26
N HIS A 151 -0.90 -3.13 10.66
CA HIS A 151 -2.01 -3.46 9.77
C HIS A 151 -3.29 -2.81 10.29
N THR A 152 -4.31 -2.68 9.45
CA THR A 152 -5.61 -2.09 9.84
C THR A 152 -5.46 -0.65 10.34
N ILE A 153 -4.84 0.19 9.52
CA ILE A 153 -4.85 1.63 9.74
C ILE A 153 -6.27 2.11 9.46
N VAL A 154 -6.86 2.85 10.41
CA VAL A 154 -8.22 3.40 10.28
C VAL A 154 -8.14 4.88 10.58
N GLN A 155 -8.76 5.68 9.73
CA GLN A 155 -8.89 7.12 9.92
C GLN A 155 -10.32 7.45 10.33
N ASP A 156 -10.46 8.48 11.17
CA ASP A 156 -11.77 9.04 11.43
C ASP A 156 -12.35 9.61 10.12
N PRO A 157 -13.60 9.29 9.75
CA PRO A 157 -14.20 9.76 8.51
C PRO A 157 -14.63 11.25 8.56
N THR A 158 -14.57 11.87 9.74
CA THR A 158 -15.01 13.26 9.97
C THR A 158 -13.87 14.18 10.41
N GLU A 159 -12.73 13.62 10.82
CA GLU A 159 -11.57 14.37 11.29
C GLU A 159 -10.28 13.96 10.54
N ALA A 160 -9.64 14.95 9.92
CA ALA A 160 -8.50 14.75 9.02
C ALA A 160 -7.12 14.75 9.69
#